data_AF-A0A2J9IL86-F1
#
_entry.id   AF-A0A2J9IL86-F1
#
_cell.length_a   1.000
_cell.length_b   1.000
_cell.length_c   1.000
_cell.angle_alpha   90.00
_cell.angle_beta   90.00
_cell.angle_gamma   90.00
#
_symmetry.space_group_name_H-M   'P 1'
#
loop_
_entity.id
_entity.type
_entity.pdbx_description
1 polymer ?
#
loop_
_entity_poly.entity_id
_entity_poly.type
_entity_poly.pdbx_seq_one_letter_code
_entity_poly.pdbx_strand_id
1 'polypeptide(L)'
;MNNKRLGFLSFGHWHRDSAGRPDAAAALQDTVQMAVDAEAAGLDDAWIRVHHFQRMISSPFPLLAAMAARTERIHLGTGVIDLR
;
A
#
# COMPACT_ATOMS: atom_id res chain seq x y z
N MET A 1 -0.45 -13.28 -26.90
CA MET A 1 -0.82 -11.89 -26.52
C MET A 1 -0.10 -11.55 -25.24
N ASN A 2 0.61 -10.42 -25.15
CA ASN A 2 1.28 -10.04 -23.91
C ASN A 2 0.21 -9.69 -22.87
N ASN A 3 0.12 -10.43 -21.76
CA ASN A 3 -0.80 -10.09 -20.68
C ASN A 3 -0.34 -8.76 -20.06
N LYS A 4 -1.18 -7.73 -20.17
CA LYS A 4 -0.97 -6.46 -19.47
C LYS A 4 -1.25 -6.69 -18.00
N ARG A 5 -0.39 -6.15 -17.13
CA ARG A 5 -0.56 -6.21 -15.67
C ARG A 5 -1.22 -4.93 -15.17
N LEU A 6 -2.19 -5.07 -14.28
CA LEU A 6 -2.91 -3.96 -13.66
C LEU A 6 -2.68 -3.98 -12.14
N GLY A 7 -2.28 -2.84 -11.58
CA GLY A 7 -2.03 -2.70 -10.16
C GLY A 7 -2.24 -1.26 -9.68
N PHE A 8 -1.98 -1.03 -8.39
CA PHE A 8 -2.07 0.31 -7.79
C PHE A 8 -0.76 0.75 -7.15
N LEU A 9 -0.61 2.07 -6.97
CA LEU A 9 0.40 2.70 -6.13
C LEU A 9 -0.28 3.48 -5.01
N SER A 10 0.03 3.14 -3.76
CA SER A 10 -0.51 3.82 -2.58
C SER A 10 0.57 4.59 -1.83
N PHE A 11 0.15 5.73 -1.31
CA PHE A 11 0.95 6.66 -0.51
C PHE A 11 0.57 6.56 0.98
N GLY A 12 -0.60 5.97 1.28
CA GLY A 12 -1.17 5.92 2.63
C GLY A 12 -1.38 7.29 3.25
N HIS A 13 -2.01 8.22 2.53
CA HIS A 13 -2.32 9.55 3.06
C HIS A 13 -3.24 9.44 4.28
N TRP A 14 -2.91 10.20 5.33
CA TRP A 14 -3.68 10.25 6.56
C TRP A 14 -3.77 11.67 7.12
N HIS A 15 -4.75 11.91 7.99
CA HIS A 15 -5.03 13.24 8.54
C HIS A 15 -5.09 13.20 10.08
N ARG A 16 -4.94 14.39 10.70
CA ARG A 16 -5.14 14.61 12.14
C ARG A 16 -6.35 15.52 12.35
N ASP A 17 -7.48 15.16 11.76
CA ASP A 17 -8.72 15.93 11.88
C ASP A 17 -9.91 15.00 12.09
N SER A 18 -11.04 15.56 12.53
CA SER A 18 -12.28 14.83 12.75
C SER A 18 -13.13 14.71 11.47
N ALA A 19 -12.55 14.92 10.29
CA ALA A 19 -13.30 14.98 9.02
C ALA A 19 -13.61 13.59 8.44
N GLY A 20 -13.55 12.52 9.26
CA GLY A 20 -13.78 11.14 8.83
C GLY A 20 -12.68 10.57 7.93
N ARG A 21 -11.55 11.27 7.79
CA ARG A 21 -10.37 10.78 7.06
C ARG A 21 -9.59 9.82 7.95
N PRO A 22 -8.91 8.81 7.38
CA PRO A 22 -8.14 7.86 8.18
C PRO A 22 -7.05 8.60 8.95
N ASP A 23 -6.90 8.24 10.22
CA ASP A 23 -5.73 8.60 11.01
C ASP A 23 -4.54 7.68 10.64
N ALA A 24 -3.40 7.87 11.29
CA ALA A 24 -2.19 7.11 10.97
C ALA A 24 -2.36 5.59 11.16
N ALA A 25 -3.11 5.17 12.20
CA ALA A 25 -3.30 3.76 12.49
C ALA A 25 -4.28 3.13 11.48
N ALA A 26 -5.39 3.82 11.21
CA ALA A 26 -6.36 3.41 10.21
C ALA A 26 -5.72 3.28 8.82
N ALA A 27 -4.90 4.26 8.39
CA ALA A 27 -4.25 4.22 7.08
C ALA A 27 -3.31 3.01 6.89
N LEU A 28 -2.63 2.56 7.96
CA LEU A 28 -1.83 1.33 7.91
C LEU A 28 -2.72 0.09 7.73
N GLN A 29 -3.80 0.00 8.50
CA GLN A 29 -4.75 -1.12 8.43
C GLN A 29 -5.46 -1.17 7.07
N ASP A 30 -5.96 -0.03 6.59
CA ASP A 30 -6.62 0.13 5.30
C ASP A 30 -5.69 -0.25 4.15
N THR A 31 -4.39 0.07 4.25
CA THR A 31 -3.42 -0.30 3.21
C THR A 31 -3.21 -1.82 3.14
N VAL A 32 -3.20 -2.52 4.28
CA VAL A 32 -3.17 -3.99 4.29
C VAL A 32 -4.47 -4.55 3.70
N GLN A 33 -5.62 -4.03 4.11
CA GLN A 33 -6.92 -4.48 3.61
C GLN A 33 -7.06 -4.27 2.10
N MET A 34 -6.61 -3.13 1.59
CA MET A 34 -6.61 -2.83 0.16
C MET A 34 -5.77 -3.82 -0.66
N ALA A 35 -4.69 -4.39 -0.11
CA ALA A 35 -3.94 -5.44 -0.79
C ALA A 35 -4.76 -6.73 -0.93
N VAL A 36 -5.47 -7.12 0.13
CA VAL A 36 -6.38 -8.27 0.15
C VAL A 36 -7.53 -8.06 -0.84
N ASP A 37 -8.13 -6.88 -0.84
CA ASP A 37 -9.25 -6.54 -1.72
C ASP A 37 -8.80 -6.49 -3.18
N ALA A 38 -7.61 -5.95 -3.46
CA ALA A 38 -7.02 -5.92 -4.80
C ALA A 38 -6.73 -7.34 -5.32
N GLU A 39 -6.20 -8.23 -4.49
CA GLU A 39 -6.00 -9.63 -4.85
C GLU A 39 -7.32 -10.34 -5.16
N ALA A 40 -8.33 -10.13 -4.32
CA ALA A 40 -9.67 -10.67 -4.52
C ALA A 40 -10.33 -10.15 -5.81
N ALA A 41 -10.06 -8.89 -6.16
CA ALA A 41 -10.51 -8.26 -7.41
C ALA A 41 -9.69 -8.69 -8.65
N GLY A 42 -8.61 -9.46 -8.47
CA GLY A 42 -7.78 -9.98 -9.56
C GLY A 42 -6.73 -9.01 -10.09
N LEU A 43 -6.30 -8.01 -9.31
CA LEU A 43 -5.16 -7.17 -9.66
C LEU A 43 -3.84 -7.96 -9.55
N ASP A 44 -2.87 -7.57 -10.36
CA ASP A 44 -1.56 -8.20 -10.47
C ASP A 44 -0.55 -7.65 -9.45
N ASP A 45 -0.64 -6.36 -9.09
CA ASP A 45 0.37 -5.69 -8.27
C ASP A 45 -0.20 -4.67 -7.27
N ALA A 46 0.45 -4.59 -6.11
CA ALA A 46 0.25 -3.57 -5.08
C ALA A 46 1.59 -2.92 -4.69
N TRP A 47 1.70 -1.60 -4.91
CA TRP A 47 2.94 -0.85 -4.70
C TRP A 47 2.77 0.19 -3.59
N ILE A 48 3.78 0.33 -2.73
CA ILE A 48 3.83 1.35 -1.67
C ILE A 48 4.88 2.42 -2.00
N ARG A 49 4.48 3.69 -1.91
CA ARG A 49 5.34 4.86 -2.03
C ARG A 49 5.85 5.29 -0.65
N VAL A 50 7.15 5.53 -0.56
CA VAL A 50 7.79 6.04 0.65
C VAL A 50 7.78 7.57 0.67
N HIS A 51 7.42 8.13 1.83
CA HIS A 51 7.49 9.55 2.14
C HIS A 51 8.04 9.77 3.55
N HIS A 52 8.97 10.71 3.67
CA HIS A 52 9.47 11.19 4.95
C HIS A 52 8.99 12.63 5.19
N PHE A 53 8.72 12.98 6.45
CA PHE A 53 8.26 14.32 6.85
C PHE A 53 6.92 14.76 6.23
N GLN A 54 6.08 13.79 5.83
CA GLN A 54 4.73 14.00 5.34
C GLN A 54 3.75 13.04 6.03
N ARG A 55 2.44 13.34 5.97
CA ARG A 55 1.39 12.47 6.54
C ARG A 55 1.07 11.30 5.61
N MET A 56 2.07 10.44 5.43
CA MET A 56 2.11 9.31 4.51
C MET A 56 2.97 8.18 5.09
N ILE A 57 3.06 7.04 4.41
CA ILE A 57 3.83 5.88 4.86
C ILE A 57 5.33 6.11 4.65
N SER A 58 6.14 5.87 5.69
CA SER A 58 7.60 6.05 5.67
C SER A 58 8.40 4.75 5.69
N SER A 59 7.82 3.66 6.18
CA SER A 59 8.51 2.37 6.30
C SER A 59 7.79 1.30 5.46
N PRO A 60 8.24 1.05 4.22
CA PRO A 60 7.52 0.19 3.29
C PRO A 60 7.64 -1.30 3.69
N PHE A 61 8.80 -1.75 4.18
CA PHE A 61 9.05 -3.17 4.39
C PHE A 61 8.20 -3.81 5.50
N PRO A 62 7.98 -3.19 6.67
CA PRO A 62 7.04 -3.73 7.65
C PRO A 62 5.61 -3.81 7.11
N LEU A 63 5.18 -2.82 6.33
CA LEU A 63 3.85 -2.81 5.74
C LEU A 63 3.70 -3.87 4.64
N LEU A 64 4.70 -4.01 3.77
CA LEU A 64 4.74 -5.05 2.75
C LEU A 64 4.77 -6.45 3.38
N ALA A 65 5.47 -6.63 4.50
CA ALA A 65 5.44 -7.88 5.25
C ALA A 65 4.03 -8.18 5.81
N ALA A 66 3.33 -7.17 6.32
CA ALA A 66 1.95 -7.32 6.78
C ALA A 66 0.97 -7.64 5.64
N MET A 67 1.16 -7.02 4.46
CA MET A 67 0.41 -7.35 3.24
C MET A 67 0.69 -8.79 2.81
N ALA A 68 1.97 -9.18 2.75
CA ALA A 68 2.41 -10.53 2.34
C ALA A 68 1.86 -11.63 3.26
N ALA A 69 1.70 -11.34 4.55
CA ALA A 69 1.09 -12.27 5.49
C ALA A 69 -0.42 -12.49 5.26
N ARG A 70 -1.07 -11.69 4.40
CA ARG A 70 -2.51 -11.66 4.18
C ARG A 70 -2.93 -11.92 2.73
N THR A 71 -1.98 -12.08 1.82
CA THR A 71 -2.21 -12.29 0.39
C THR A 71 -1.33 -13.42 -0.14
N GLU A 72 -1.73 -14.08 -1.23
CA GLU A 72 -1.04 -15.28 -1.75
C GLU A 72 -0.49 -15.16 -3.17
N ARG A 73 -1.06 -14.28 -4.00
CA ARG A 73 -0.86 -14.20 -5.46
C ARG A 73 -0.45 -12.82 -5.96
N ILE A 74 -0.98 -11.74 -5.37
CA ILE A 74 -0.67 -10.37 -5.78
C ILE A 74 0.80 -10.07 -5.54
N HIS A 75 1.46 -9.41 -6.49
CA HIS A 75 2.85 -9.00 -6.32
C HIS A 75 2.91 -7.74 -5.46
N LEU A 76 3.83 -7.74 -4.49
CA LEU A 76 4.00 -6.65 -3.54
C LEU A 76 5.33 -5.95 -3.81
N GLY A 77 5.31 -4.61 -3.88
CA GLY A 77 6.50 -3.86 -4.26
C GLY A 77 6.58 -2.44 -3.71
N THR A 78 7.69 -1.78 -3.99
CA THR A 78 7.93 -0.37 -3.65
C THR A 78 8.05 0.48 -4.90
N GLY A 79 7.46 1.68 -4.87
CA GLY A 79 7.44 2.59 -6.01
C GLY A 79 7.54 4.04 -5.55
N VAL A 80 8.67 4.51 -5.01
CA VAL A 80 10.03 3.93 -4.99
C VAL A 80 10.53 3.67 -3.56
N ILE A 81 11.67 2.97 -3.42
CA ILE A 81 12.60 3.20 -2.30
C ILE A 81 13.60 4.25 -2.77
N ASP A 82 13.69 5.35 -2.04
CA ASP A 82 14.68 6.36 -2.33
C ASP A 82 16.06 5.90 -1.84
N LEU A 83 16.92 5.49 -2.77
CA LEU A 83 18.25 4.94 -2.50
C LEU A 83 19.36 5.97 -2.77
N ARG A 84 19.04 7.26 -2.92
CA ARG A 84 20.00 8.33 -3.21
C ARG A 84 19.78 9.57 -2.36
#